data_AF-A0A2E7PYM1-F1
#
_entry.id   AF-A0A2E7PYM1-F1
#
_cell.length_a   1.000
_cell.length_b   1.000
_cell.length_c   1.000
_cell.angle_alpha   90.00
_cell.angle_beta   90.00
_cell.angle_gamma   90.00
#
_symmetry.space_group_name_H-M   'P 1'
#
loop_
_entity.id
_entity.type
_entity.pdbx_description
1 polymer ?
#
loop_
_entity_poly.entity_id
_entity_poly.type
_entity_poly.pdbx_seq_one_letter_code
_entity_poly.pdbx_strand_id
1 'polypeptide(L)'
;YGYGKGPVAHTDLSVTGWNIQALKAAALTGISIDGLDEAMDKAIAYVKRCQDKSGKFAYKEGTNGKPSLTGAGVLCLQIWKNAKSEEATKGLDWIIANQAKEWNAVDPYEWYYHAQACFQATGVSGGAKYWRAWNKDFQQIVCGAQASDGHWPHGKHFHGDTDIYRTTMTILMLEVYYRYMPTTQV
;
A
#
# COMPACT_ATOMS: atom_id res chain seq x y z
N TYR A 1 20.38 3.23 4.68
CA TYR A 1 19.83 2.11 5.48
C TYR A 1 20.92 1.10 5.75
N GLY A 2 21.13 0.70 7.01
CA GLY A 2 22.27 -0.13 7.40
C GLY A 2 22.11 -1.65 7.21
N TYR A 3 20.92 -2.13 6.79
CA TYR A 3 20.57 -3.55 6.57
C TYR A 3 21.28 -4.52 7.53
N GLY A 4 21.21 -4.22 8.83
CA GLY A 4 21.86 -5.01 9.86
C GLY A 4 21.36 -6.45 9.84
N LYS A 5 22.20 -7.39 10.30
CA LYS A 5 21.83 -8.80 10.48
C LYS A 5 21.62 -9.10 11.96
N GLY A 6 20.77 -10.08 12.27
CA GLY A 6 20.55 -10.58 13.63
C GLY A 6 19.39 -9.92 14.38
N PRO A 7 19.16 -10.31 15.66
CA PRO A 7 17.95 -9.96 16.43
C PRO A 7 17.74 -8.46 16.67
N VAL A 8 18.82 -7.68 16.57
CA VAL A 8 18.81 -6.22 16.80
C VAL A 8 18.73 -5.42 15.50
N ALA A 9 18.65 -6.09 14.34
CA ALA A 9 18.53 -5.43 13.06
C ALA A 9 17.27 -4.56 13.02
N HIS A 10 17.39 -3.36 12.46
CA HIS A 10 16.22 -2.52 12.22
C HIS A 10 15.35 -3.16 11.13
N THR A 11 14.22 -3.74 11.55
CA THR A 11 13.18 -4.26 10.67
C THR A 11 11.97 -3.35 10.78
N ASP A 12 11.41 -2.96 9.63
CA ASP A 12 10.11 -2.31 9.59
C ASP A 12 9.36 -2.67 8.31
N LEU A 13 8.03 -2.51 8.36
CA LEU A 13 7.16 -2.83 7.24
C LEU A 13 7.37 -1.95 6.00
N SER A 14 7.76 -0.68 6.16
CA SER A 14 7.97 0.23 5.03
C SER A 14 9.19 -0.20 4.19
N VAL A 15 10.30 -0.53 4.84
CA VAL A 15 11.49 -1.08 4.19
C VAL A 15 11.23 -2.47 3.63
N THR A 16 10.47 -3.30 4.36
CA THR A 16 10.05 -4.61 3.87
C THR A 16 9.25 -4.48 2.58
N GLY A 17 8.32 -3.53 2.50
CA GLY A 17 7.51 -3.29 1.31
C GLY A 17 8.32 -2.84 0.09
N TRP A 18 9.37 -2.04 0.28
CA TRP A 18 10.28 -1.69 -0.82
C TRP A 18 11.08 -2.90 -1.32
N ASN A 19 11.60 -3.72 -0.41
CA ASN A 19 12.34 -4.93 -0.80
C ASN A 19 11.43 -5.93 -1.52
N ILE A 20 10.18 -6.12 -1.06
CA ILE A 20 9.20 -6.98 -1.74
C ILE A 20 8.94 -6.49 -3.18
N GLN A 21 8.81 -5.19 -3.40
CA GLN A 21 8.65 -4.63 -4.74
C GLN A 21 9.89 -4.83 -5.62
N ALA A 22 11.09 -4.67 -5.05
CA ALA A 22 12.34 -4.93 -5.76
C ALA A 22 12.49 -6.42 -6.14
N LEU A 23 12.15 -7.33 -5.22
CA LEU A 23 12.17 -8.77 -5.47
C LEU A 23 11.09 -9.19 -6.47
N LYS A 24 9.91 -8.56 -6.46
CA LYS A 24 8.91 -8.73 -7.52
C LYS A 24 9.48 -8.31 -8.87
N ALA A 25 10.13 -7.15 -8.96
CA ALA A 25 10.74 -6.70 -10.20
C ALA A 25 11.83 -7.68 -10.69
N ALA A 26 12.63 -8.22 -9.76
CA ALA A 26 13.61 -9.26 -10.07
C ALA A 26 12.93 -10.54 -10.61
N ALA A 27 11.86 -11.01 -9.98
CA ALA A 27 11.08 -12.16 -10.44
C ALA A 27 10.54 -11.97 -11.87
N LEU A 28 10.06 -10.76 -12.19
CA LEU A 28 9.53 -10.41 -13.51
C LEU A 28 10.57 -10.39 -14.63
N THR A 29 11.87 -10.43 -14.31
CA THR A 29 12.94 -10.57 -15.33
C THR A 29 12.99 -11.97 -15.95
N GLY A 30 12.40 -12.97 -15.30
CA GLY A 30 12.51 -14.38 -15.68
C GLY A 30 13.89 -15.00 -15.41
N ILE A 31 14.83 -14.24 -14.83
CA ILE A 31 16.13 -14.76 -14.41
C ILE A 31 15.93 -15.60 -13.15
N SER A 32 16.42 -16.84 -13.15
CA SER A 32 16.42 -17.67 -11.96
C SER A 32 17.37 -17.08 -10.91
N ILE A 33 16.83 -16.78 -9.73
CA ILE A 33 17.57 -16.25 -8.59
C ILE A 33 17.39 -17.20 -7.42
N ASP A 34 18.48 -17.83 -7.00
CA ASP A 34 18.47 -18.79 -5.90
C ASP A 34 17.97 -18.13 -4.61
N GLY A 35 16.99 -18.77 -3.96
CA GLY A 35 16.40 -18.31 -2.70
C GLY A 35 15.39 -17.16 -2.81
N LEU A 36 15.02 -16.71 -4.03
CA LEU A 36 14.04 -15.64 -4.22
C LEU A 36 12.68 -15.99 -3.60
N ASP A 37 12.13 -17.16 -3.92
CA ASP A 37 10.84 -17.63 -3.39
C ASP A 37 10.88 -17.73 -1.86
N GLU A 38 11.95 -18.29 -1.30
CA GLU A 38 12.11 -18.43 0.15
C GLU A 38 12.20 -17.06 0.84
N ALA A 39 12.91 -16.10 0.24
CA ALA A 39 13.02 -14.74 0.75
C ALA A 39 11.66 -14.03 0.72
N MET A 40 10.90 -14.19 -0.37
CA MET A 40 9.55 -13.64 -0.50
C MET A 40 8.59 -14.26 0.51
N ASP A 41 8.60 -15.58 0.68
CA ASP A 41 7.75 -16.28 1.65
C ASP A 41 8.04 -15.81 3.09
N LYS A 42 9.32 -15.65 3.45
CA LYS A 42 9.75 -15.10 4.75
C LYS A 42 9.30 -13.65 4.92
N ALA A 43 9.42 -12.82 3.89
CA ALA A 43 9.00 -11.43 3.93
C ALA A 43 7.47 -11.33 4.13
N ILE A 44 6.68 -12.13 3.42
CA ILE A 44 5.23 -12.17 3.59
C ILE A 44 4.83 -12.67 4.98
N ALA A 45 5.51 -13.68 5.52
CA ALA A 45 5.26 -14.13 6.88
C ALA A 45 5.49 -13.01 7.90
N TYR A 46 6.51 -12.17 7.72
CA TYR A 46 6.73 -10.98 8.56
C TYR A 46 5.62 -9.94 8.38
N VAL A 47 5.21 -9.65 7.14
CA VAL A 47 4.11 -8.71 6.85
C VAL A 47 2.83 -9.12 7.59
N LYS A 48 2.46 -10.40 7.56
CA LYS A 48 1.28 -10.91 8.28
C LYS A 48 1.36 -10.66 9.78
N ARG A 49 2.52 -10.91 10.40
CA ARG A 49 2.73 -10.65 11.85
C ARG A 49 2.71 -9.16 12.22
N CYS A 50 2.84 -8.28 11.24
CA CYS A 50 2.69 -6.83 11.45
C CYS A 50 1.23 -6.35 11.46
N GLN A 51 0.24 -7.19 11.16
CA GLN A 51 -1.18 -6.80 11.23
C GLN A 51 -1.69 -6.83 12.68
N ASP A 52 -2.33 -5.74 13.10
CA ASP A 52 -3.02 -5.67 14.39
C ASP A 52 -4.43 -6.27 14.33
N LYS A 53 -5.07 -6.41 15.49
CA LYS A 53 -6.42 -7.00 15.60
C LYS A 53 -7.52 -6.23 14.87
N SER A 54 -7.28 -4.96 14.51
CA SER A 54 -8.22 -4.12 13.78
C SER A 54 -8.08 -4.21 12.25
N GLY A 55 -7.10 -4.97 11.76
CA GLY A 55 -6.82 -5.13 10.32
C GLY A 55 -5.80 -4.14 9.77
N LYS A 56 -5.33 -3.18 10.57
CA LYS A 56 -4.27 -2.25 10.19
C LYS A 56 -2.90 -2.90 10.29
N PHE A 57 -1.95 -2.42 9.50
CA PHE A 57 -0.57 -2.88 9.57
C PHE A 57 0.32 -1.91 10.35
N ALA A 58 1.22 -2.45 11.16
CA ALA A 58 2.14 -1.70 12.00
C ALA A 58 3.55 -1.64 11.41
N TYR A 59 4.39 -0.74 11.92
CA TYR A 59 5.80 -0.70 11.53
C TYR A 59 6.53 -1.98 11.92
N LYS A 60 6.21 -2.55 13.07
CA LYS A 60 6.82 -3.77 13.61
C LYS A 60 5.75 -4.68 14.17
N GLU A 61 6.00 -5.99 14.12
CA GLU A 61 5.16 -6.98 14.79
C GLU A 61 5.00 -6.66 16.29
N GLY A 62 3.81 -6.92 16.83
CA GLY A 62 3.48 -6.63 18.23
C GLY A 62 3.22 -5.15 18.56
N THR A 63 3.20 -4.25 17.58
CA THR A 63 2.87 -2.83 17.77
C THR A 63 1.52 -2.45 17.14
N ASN A 64 0.99 -1.28 17.49
CA ASN A 64 -0.31 -0.82 16.97
C ASN A 64 -0.23 -0.44 15.50
N GLY A 65 -1.20 -0.90 14.71
CA GLY A 65 -1.29 -0.64 13.29
C GLY A 65 -1.57 0.83 12.97
N LYS A 66 -1.03 1.26 11.82
CA LYS A 66 -1.08 2.62 11.31
C LYS A 66 -1.90 2.67 10.02
N PRO A 67 -2.84 3.62 9.89
CA PRO A 67 -3.55 3.87 8.63
C PRO A 67 -2.63 3.96 7.41
N SER A 68 -1.55 4.76 7.53
CA SER A 68 -0.55 4.99 6.49
C SER A 68 0.23 3.77 6.03
N LEU A 69 0.30 2.69 6.83
CA LEU A 69 0.97 1.45 6.46
C LEU A 69 0.02 0.37 5.97
N THR A 70 -1.29 0.55 6.15
CA THR A 70 -2.26 -0.51 5.91
C THR A 70 -2.35 -0.87 4.43
N GLY A 71 -2.39 0.12 3.54
CA GLY A 71 -2.36 -0.13 2.10
C GLY A 71 -1.05 -0.80 1.63
N ALA A 72 0.10 -0.38 2.17
CA ALA A 72 1.39 -0.98 1.85
C ALA A 72 1.47 -2.45 2.30
N GLY A 73 0.99 -2.76 3.50
CA GLY A 73 0.89 -4.14 4.00
C GLY A 73 0.00 -5.02 3.12
N VAL A 74 -1.17 -4.53 2.73
CA VAL A 74 -2.07 -5.24 1.80
C VAL A 74 -1.41 -5.48 0.45
N LEU A 75 -0.75 -4.47 -0.13
CA LEU A 75 -0.04 -4.63 -1.41
C LEU A 75 1.04 -5.69 -1.33
N CYS A 76 1.79 -5.77 -0.24
CA CYS A 76 2.78 -6.83 -0.05
C CYS A 76 2.13 -8.21 -0.15
N LEU A 77 1.00 -8.42 0.52
CA LEU A 77 0.25 -9.69 0.46
C LEU A 77 -0.27 -9.97 -0.96
N GLN A 78 -0.74 -8.94 -1.66
CA GLN A 78 -1.23 -9.04 -3.03
C GLN A 78 -0.13 -9.36 -4.05
N ILE A 79 1.11 -8.94 -3.79
CA ILE A 79 2.26 -9.19 -4.68
C ILE A 79 2.64 -10.66 -4.71
N TRP A 80 2.53 -11.39 -3.60
CA TRP A 80 3.11 -12.72 -3.50
C TRP A 80 2.18 -13.72 -2.83
N LYS A 81 1.49 -14.52 -3.66
CA LYS A 81 0.73 -15.74 -3.30
C LYS A 81 -0.33 -15.59 -2.19
N ASN A 82 -0.60 -14.38 -1.70
CA ASN A 82 -1.39 -14.14 -0.49
C ASN A 82 -2.50 -13.08 -0.68
N ALA A 83 -2.85 -12.75 -1.93
CA ALA A 83 -3.89 -11.77 -2.25
C ALA A 83 -5.28 -12.09 -1.66
N LYS A 84 -5.55 -13.38 -1.40
CA LYS A 84 -6.81 -13.88 -0.83
C LYS A 84 -6.71 -14.25 0.66
N SER A 85 -5.62 -13.87 1.34
CA SER A 85 -5.46 -14.19 2.75
C SER A 85 -6.46 -13.41 3.62
N GLU A 86 -6.69 -13.90 4.84
CA GLU A 86 -7.53 -13.22 5.82
C GLU A 86 -6.97 -11.82 6.15
N GLU A 87 -5.65 -11.68 6.23
CA GLU A 87 -5.00 -10.40 6.51
C GLU A 87 -5.20 -9.39 5.37
N ALA A 88 -5.12 -9.83 4.11
CA ALA A 88 -5.41 -8.97 2.96
C ALA A 88 -6.87 -8.48 2.99
N THR A 89 -7.80 -9.38 3.32
CA THR A 89 -9.23 -9.08 3.44
C THR A 89 -9.49 -8.07 4.55
N LYS A 90 -8.95 -8.30 5.75
CA LYS A 90 -9.09 -7.39 6.91
C LYS A 90 -8.54 -6.00 6.63
N GLY A 91 -7.38 -5.91 5.97
CA GLY A 91 -6.79 -4.63 5.61
C GLY A 91 -7.64 -3.86 4.61
N LEU A 92 -8.16 -4.54 3.58
CA LEU A 92 -9.05 -3.94 2.59
C LEU A 92 -10.39 -3.50 3.18
N ASP A 93 -11.00 -4.31 4.04
CA ASP A 93 -12.22 -3.98 4.76
C ASP A 93 -12.01 -2.74 5.65
N TRP A 94 -10.87 -2.67 6.36
CA TRP A 94 -10.52 -1.51 7.17
C TRP A 94 -10.37 -0.23 6.31
N ILE A 95 -9.67 -0.33 5.17
CA ILE A 95 -9.45 0.80 4.26
C ILE A 95 -10.78 1.41 3.80
N ILE A 96 -11.70 0.60 3.28
CA ILE A 96 -12.97 1.13 2.75
C ILE A 96 -13.91 1.63 3.85
N ALA A 97 -13.82 1.09 5.06
CA ALA A 97 -14.62 1.53 6.21
C ALA A 97 -14.13 2.85 6.83
N ASN A 98 -12.85 3.20 6.62
CA ASN A 98 -12.21 4.36 7.25
C ASN A 98 -11.73 5.43 6.24
N GLN A 99 -12.23 5.38 5.00
CA GLN A 99 -11.89 6.37 3.99
C GLN A 99 -12.30 7.78 4.43
N ALA A 100 -11.34 8.72 4.37
CA ALA A 100 -11.60 10.13 4.63
C ALA A 100 -12.66 10.69 3.66
N LYS A 101 -13.47 11.64 4.14
CA LYS A 101 -14.59 12.21 3.36
C LYS A 101 -14.30 13.58 2.76
N GLU A 102 -13.24 14.23 3.22
CA GLU A 102 -12.85 15.58 2.84
C GLU A 102 -11.32 15.66 2.74
N TRP A 103 -10.81 16.51 1.84
CA TRP A 103 -9.37 16.63 1.56
C TRP A 103 -8.53 16.98 2.80
N ASN A 104 -9.05 17.80 3.71
CA ASN A 104 -8.34 18.19 4.94
C ASN A 104 -8.00 17.01 5.87
N ALA A 105 -8.67 15.87 5.71
CA ALA A 105 -8.43 14.64 6.46
C ALA A 105 -7.58 13.62 5.67
N VAL A 106 -7.22 13.92 4.41
CA VAL A 106 -6.45 13.05 3.53
C VAL A 106 -4.95 13.18 3.83
N ASP A 107 -4.32 12.06 4.17
CA ASP A 107 -2.88 11.89 4.09
C ASP A 107 -2.55 11.33 2.70
N PRO A 108 -1.87 12.07 1.81
CA PRO A 108 -1.58 11.66 0.44
C PRO A 108 -0.76 10.37 0.34
N TYR A 109 0.15 10.12 1.28
CA TYR A 109 0.95 8.90 1.31
C TYR A 109 0.07 7.69 1.64
N GLU A 110 -0.76 7.83 2.67
CA GLU A 110 -1.75 6.82 3.05
C GLU A 110 -2.68 6.50 1.88
N TRP A 111 -3.28 7.52 1.28
CA TRP A 111 -4.26 7.36 0.20
C TRP A 111 -3.67 6.78 -1.07
N TYR A 112 -2.43 7.12 -1.41
CA TYR A 112 -1.72 6.50 -2.53
C TYR A 112 -1.64 4.97 -2.40
N TYR A 113 -1.30 4.48 -1.21
CA TYR A 113 -1.21 3.05 -0.95
C TYR A 113 -2.59 2.38 -0.82
N HIS A 114 -3.58 3.07 -0.26
CA HIS A 114 -4.96 2.57 -0.18
C HIS A 114 -5.58 2.41 -1.57
N ALA A 115 -5.45 3.43 -2.44
CA ALA A 115 -5.95 3.39 -3.81
C ALA A 115 -5.35 2.21 -4.58
N GLN A 116 -4.03 2.01 -4.48
CA GLN A 116 -3.36 0.86 -5.10
C GLN A 116 -3.84 -0.48 -4.55
N ALA A 117 -3.95 -0.63 -3.24
CA ALA A 117 -4.41 -1.88 -2.62
C ALA A 117 -5.83 -2.25 -3.06
N CYS A 118 -6.75 -1.27 -3.04
CA CYS A 118 -8.13 -1.47 -3.48
C CYS A 118 -8.21 -1.77 -4.99
N PHE A 119 -7.44 -1.07 -5.82
CA PHE A 119 -7.41 -1.30 -7.25
C PHE A 119 -6.82 -2.67 -7.61
N GLN A 120 -5.66 -3.03 -7.06
CA GLN A 120 -5.01 -4.32 -7.30
C GLN A 120 -5.90 -5.51 -6.93
N ALA A 121 -6.70 -5.39 -5.87
CA ALA A 121 -7.65 -6.43 -5.45
C ALA A 121 -8.59 -6.87 -6.58
N THR A 122 -8.90 -5.98 -7.54
CA THR A 122 -9.75 -6.30 -8.71
C THR A 122 -9.16 -7.45 -9.54
N GLY A 123 -7.85 -7.47 -9.75
CA GLY A 123 -7.15 -8.47 -10.58
C GLY A 123 -6.63 -9.68 -9.80
N VAL A 124 -6.12 -9.47 -8.58
CA VAL A 124 -5.39 -10.53 -7.87
C VAL A 124 -6.24 -11.36 -6.90
N SER A 125 -7.39 -10.83 -6.45
CA SER A 125 -8.26 -11.53 -5.48
C SER A 125 -9.73 -11.60 -5.89
N GLY A 126 -10.13 -10.97 -7.00
CA GLY A 126 -11.53 -10.81 -7.38
C GLY A 126 -12.27 -9.78 -6.50
N GLY A 127 -11.52 -8.99 -5.72
CA GLY A 127 -12.00 -8.01 -4.76
C GLY A 127 -12.54 -6.72 -5.38
N ALA A 128 -13.25 -6.78 -6.50
CA ALA A 128 -13.76 -5.59 -7.20
C ALA A 128 -14.66 -4.69 -6.34
N LYS A 129 -15.27 -5.23 -5.28
CA LYS A 129 -16.04 -4.46 -4.29
C LYS A 129 -15.20 -3.38 -3.61
N TYR A 130 -13.91 -3.62 -3.38
CA TYR A 130 -13.02 -2.69 -2.68
C TYR A 130 -12.72 -1.47 -3.53
N TRP A 131 -12.35 -1.68 -4.80
CA TRP A 131 -12.16 -0.58 -5.73
C TRP A 131 -13.44 0.23 -5.96
N ARG A 132 -14.59 -0.43 -6.12
CA ARG A 132 -15.88 0.28 -6.26
C ARG A 132 -16.20 1.16 -5.05
N ALA A 133 -15.97 0.66 -3.84
CA ALA A 133 -16.20 1.43 -2.62
C ALA A 133 -15.23 2.61 -2.52
N TRP A 134 -13.92 2.38 -2.73
CA TRP A 134 -12.91 3.42 -2.67
C TRP A 134 -13.13 4.51 -3.74
N ASN A 135 -13.33 4.09 -4.99
CA ASN A 135 -13.41 5.00 -6.14
C ASN A 135 -14.69 5.86 -6.15
N LYS A 136 -15.70 5.51 -5.33
CA LYS A 136 -16.97 6.23 -5.26
C LYS A 136 -16.79 7.72 -4.93
N ASP A 137 -16.03 8.01 -3.87
CA ASP A 137 -15.82 9.38 -3.38
C ASP A 137 -14.40 9.90 -3.73
N PHE A 138 -13.45 8.99 -3.99
CA PHE A 138 -12.04 9.27 -4.18
C PHE A 138 -11.75 10.36 -5.23
N GLN A 139 -12.28 10.21 -6.46
CA GLN A 139 -11.95 11.14 -7.55
C GLN A 139 -12.51 12.52 -7.28
N GLN A 140 -13.71 12.62 -6.73
CA GLN A 140 -14.34 13.89 -6.41
C GLN A 140 -13.56 14.63 -5.31
N ILE A 141 -13.17 13.94 -4.24
CA ILE A 141 -12.41 14.52 -3.13
C ILE A 141 -11.05 15.04 -3.63
N VAL A 142 -10.35 14.22 -4.41
CA VAL A 142 -9.00 14.58 -4.88
C VAL A 142 -9.07 15.69 -5.92
N CYS A 143 -9.84 15.53 -7.00
CA CYS A 143 -9.90 16.54 -8.07
C CYS A 143 -10.53 17.86 -7.59
N GLY A 144 -11.50 17.79 -6.67
CA GLY A 144 -12.13 18.99 -6.10
C GLY A 144 -11.20 19.82 -5.20
N ALA A 145 -10.10 19.24 -4.72
CA ALA A 145 -9.11 19.93 -3.89
C ALA A 145 -7.94 20.52 -4.69
N GLN A 146 -7.85 20.26 -6.01
CA GLN A 146 -6.74 20.76 -6.82
C GLN A 146 -6.79 22.29 -6.91
N ALA A 147 -5.65 22.94 -6.62
CA ALA A 147 -5.51 24.39 -6.74
C ALA A 147 -5.41 24.84 -8.22
N SER A 148 -5.59 26.13 -8.47
CA SER A 148 -5.63 26.69 -9.84
C SER A 148 -4.33 26.55 -10.64
N ASP A 149 -3.20 26.45 -9.94
CA ASP A 149 -1.86 26.21 -10.50
C ASP A 149 -1.53 24.70 -10.63
N GLY A 150 -2.49 23.83 -10.31
CA GLY A 150 -2.39 22.38 -10.48
C GLY A 150 -1.83 21.60 -9.30
N HIS A 151 -1.32 22.26 -8.26
CA HIS A 151 -0.83 21.58 -7.06
C HIS A 151 -2.00 21.17 -6.14
N TRP A 152 -1.72 20.34 -5.14
CA TRP A 152 -2.68 20.05 -4.06
C TRP A 152 -2.29 20.79 -2.78
N PRO A 153 -3.21 21.50 -2.10
CA PRO A 153 -2.93 22.18 -0.85
C PRO A 153 -2.77 21.18 0.31
N HIS A 154 -2.37 21.65 1.49
CA HIS A 154 -2.21 20.79 2.67
C HIS A 154 -3.51 20.05 3.00
N GLY A 155 -3.40 18.72 3.14
CA GLY A 155 -4.44 17.87 3.70
C GLY A 155 -4.13 17.59 5.18
N LYS A 156 -4.25 16.34 5.58
CA LYS A 156 -3.78 15.85 6.88
C LYS A 156 -2.25 15.81 6.88
N HIS A 157 -1.64 16.37 7.93
CA HIS A 157 -0.19 16.38 8.11
C HIS A 157 0.42 14.96 8.15
N PHE A 158 1.54 14.79 7.45
CA PHE A 158 2.40 13.60 7.50
C PHE A 158 3.88 14.02 7.50
N HIS A 159 4.76 13.11 7.91
CA HIS A 159 6.20 13.41 7.96
C HIS A 159 6.79 13.55 6.56
N GLY A 160 7.53 14.64 6.33
CA GLY A 160 8.16 14.91 5.02
C GLY A 160 7.24 15.60 4.01
N ASP A 161 6.12 16.17 4.46
CA ASP A 161 5.20 16.92 3.61
C ASP A 161 5.89 18.14 2.97
N THR A 162 5.77 18.22 1.65
CA THR A 162 6.16 19.35 0.80
C THR A 162 5.18 19.42 -0.36
N ASP A 163 4.99 20.59 -0.96
CA ASP A 163 4.07 20.77 -2.09
C ASP A 163 4.41 19.82 -3.26
N ILE A 164 5.70 19.63 -3.54
CA ILE A 164 6.19 18.71 -4.57
C ILE A 164 5.81 17.27 -4.22
N TYR A 165 6.10 16.82 -3.00
CA TYR A 165 5.82 15.45 -2.58
C TYR A 165 4.32 15.16 -2.62
N ARG A 166 3.51 16.04 -2.03
CA ARG A 166 2.06 15.90 -1.99
C ARG A 166 1.46 15.86 -3.39
N THR A 167 1.83 16.81 -4.24
CA THR A 167 1.37 16.87 -5.64
C THR A 167 1.76 15.60 -6.39
N THR A 168 3.00 15.14 -6.23
CA THR A 168 3.49 13.91 -6.85
C THR A 168 2.66 12.71 -6.40
N MET A 169 2.48 12.51 -5.09
CA MET A 169 1.70 11.39 -4.55
C MET A 169 0.24 11.43 -5.02
N THR A 170 -0.34 12.63 -5.11
CA THR A 170 -1.70 12.82 -5.60
C THR A 170 -1.85 12.48 -7.08
N ILE A 171 -0.89 12.88 -7.91
CA ILE A 171 -0.87 12.49 -9.33
C ILE A 171 -0.74 10.95 -9.43
N LEU A 172 0.23 10.35 -8.72
CA LEU A 172 0.45 8.91 -8.79
C LEU A 172 -0.75 8.09 -8.31
N MET A 173 -1.52 8.57 -7.32
CA MET A 173 -2.74 7.89 -6.88
C MET A 173 -3.89 8.03 -7.88
N LEU A 174 -4.02 9.17 -8.56
CA LEU A 174 -4.98 9.36 -9.65
C LEU A 174 -4.64 8.49 -10.86
N GLU A 175 -3.36 8.19 -11.08
CA GLU A 175 -2.93 7.36 -12.20
C GLU A 175 -3.05 5.84 -11.94
N VAL A 176 -3.56 5.42 -10.78
CA VAL A 176 -3.59 4.01 -10.37
C VAL A 176 -4.25 3.09 -11.40
N TYR A 177 -5.30 3.56 -12.08
CA TYR A 177 -6.04 2.81 -13.11
C TYR A 177 -5.41 2.87 -14.50
N TYR A 178 -4.38 3.70 -14.71
CA TYR A 178 -3.61 3.77 -15.96
C TYR A 178 -2.28 3.04 -15.87
N ARG A 179 -1.65 3.04 -14.69
CA ARG A 179 -0.29 2.52 -14.49
C ARG A 179 -0.24 1.04 -14.16
N TYR A 180 -1.30 0.52 -13.56
CA TYR A 180 -1.38 -0.87 -13.18
C TYR A 180 -2.40 -1.57 -14.07
N MET A 181 -1.96 -2.55 -14.84
CA MET A 181 -2.90 -3.56 -15.33
C MET A 181 -3.42 -4.32 -14.11
N PRO A 182 -4.71 -4.70 -14.04
CA PRO A 182 -5.17 -5.72 -13.10
C PRO A 182 -4.50 -7.03 -13.51
N THR A 183 -3.24 -7.23 -13.13
CA THR A 183 -2.40 -8.30 -13.68
C THR A 183 -2.92 -9.66 -13.21
N THR A 184 -3.15 -10.53 -14.18
CA THR A 184 -3.35 -11.97 -14.02
C THR A 184 -2.09 -12.61 -13.41
N GLN A 185 -2.34 -13.52 -12.46
CA GLN A 185 -1.44 -14.48 -11.78
C GLN A 185 0.05 -14.47 -12.18
N VAL A 186 0.90 -14.26 -11.18
CA VAL A 186 2.23 -14.90 -11.11
C VAL A 186 2.06 -16.22 -10.37
#